data_AF-A0A7C4I4D9-F1
#
_entry.id   AF-A0A7C4I4D9-F1
#
_cell.length_a   1.000
_cell.length_b   1.000
_cell.length_c   1.000
_cell.angle_alpha   90.00
_cell.angle_beta   90.00
_cell.angle_gamma   90.00
#
_symmetry.space_group_name_H-M   'P 1'
#
loop_
_entity.id
_entity.type
_entity.pdbx_description
1 polymer ?
#
loop_
_entity_poly.entity_id
_entity_poly.type
_entity_poly.pdbx_seq_one_letter_code
_entity_poly.pdbx_strand_id
1 'polypeptide(L)'
;MRLSELQKRVEEFEKARGWDSFRESLIYAHLIEEITEIGRFILEKEGYKRSGLGHSSPGEDLDSEFAQSLTLFVQLANRFGVDLEKALSKEMERMEKRFNAEEWRRALGRDGS
;
A
#
# COMPACT_ATOMS: atom_id res chain seq x y z
N MET A 1 -7.97 1.75 14.02
CA MET A 1 -6.85 2.69 14.12
C MET A 1 -7.08 3.78 13.10
N ARG A 2 -7.06 5.04 13.50
CA ARG A 2 -7.08 6.19 12.56
C ARG A 2 -5.73 6.30 11.84
N LEU A 3 -5.69 6.97 10.69
CA LEU A 3 -4.43 7.20 9.98
C LEU A 3 -3.46 8.06 10.80
N SER A 4 -3.96 9.06 11.51
CA SER A 4 -3.19 9.83 12.49
C SER A 4 -2.56 8.96 13.59
N GLU A 5 -3.29 7.99 14.13
CA GLU A 5 -2.79 7.03 15.12
C GLU A 5 -1.73 6.10 14.53
N LEU A 6 -1.94 5.64 13.29
CA LEU A 6 -0.97 4.81 12.56
C LEU A 6 0.32 5.57 12.31
N GLN A 7 0.24 6.80 11.80
CA GLN A 7 1.41 7.66 11.56
C GLN A 7 2.23 7.85 12.84
N LYS A 8 1.56 8.13 13.96
CA LYS A 8 2.21 8.26 15.27
C LYS A 8 2.86 6.95 15.73
N ARG A 9 2.15 5.82 15.60
CA ARG A 9 2.67 4.50 16.01
C ARG A 9 3.92 4.12 15.22
N VAL A 10 3.94 4.37 13.92
CA VAL A 10 5.10 4.10 13.06
C VAL A 10 6.26 5.01 13.45
N GLU A 11 6.01 6.31 13.64
CA GLU A 11 7.03 7.26 14.08
C GLU A 11 7.68 6.86 15.41
N GLU A 12 6.87 6.47 16.41
CA GLU A 12 7.36 6.01 17.72
C GLU A 12 8.17 4.71 17.58
N PHE A 13 7.71 3.78 16.74
CA PHE A 13 8.39 2.50 16.48
C PHE A 13 9.77 2.70 15.85
N GLU A 14 9.88 3.61 14.88
CA GLU A 14 11.13 3.96 14.21
C GLU A 14 12.12 4.63 15.16
N LYS A 15 11.68 5.65 15.89
CA LYS A 15 12.52 6.40 16.85
C LYS A 15 13.09 5.49 17.92
N ALA A 16 12.29 4.55 18.43
CA ALA A 16 12.73 3.58 19.43
C ALA A 16 13.87 2.67 18.94
N ARG A 17 14.10 2.57 17.63
CA ARG A 17 15.12 1.71 17.00
C ARG A 17 16.23 2.48 16.29
N GLY A 18 16.19 3.82 16.29
CA GLY A 18 17.14 4.64 15.53
C GLY A 18 16.96 4.55 14.01
N TRP A 19 15.81 4.04 13.55
CA TRP A 19 15.50 3.92 12.12
C TRP A 19 15.13 5.28 11.49
N ASP A 20 14.97 6.30 12.33
CA ASP A 20 14.96 7.70 11.95
C ASP A 20 16.24 8.16 11.23
N SER A 21 17.31 7.37 11.26
CA SER A 21 18.56 7.62 10.52
C SER A 21 18.58 7.13 9.07
N PHE A 22 17.64 6.28 8.64
CA PHE A 22 17.62 5.78 7.26
C PHE A 22 17.20 6.88 6.27
N ARG A 23 17.86 6.89 5.09
CA ARG A 23 17.53 7.80 4.00
C ARG A 23 16.21 7.40 3.35
N GLU A 24 15.45 8.39 2.89
CA GLU A 24 14.17 8.22 2.20
C GLU A 24 14.29 7.32 0.97
N SER A 25 15.41 7.37 0.26
CA SER A 25 15.67 6.52 -0.91
C SER A 25 15.75 5.03 -0.57
N LEU A 26 16.22 4.68 0.64
CA LEU A 26 16.28 3.28 1.08
C LEU A 26 14.89 2.79 1.47
N ILE A 27 14.11 3.63 2.15
CA ILE A 27 12.71 3.33 2.50
C ILE A 27 11.87 3.15 1.22
N TYR A 28 12.08 4.01 0.23
CA TYR A 28 11.45 3.90 -1.08
C TYR A 28 11.83 2.60 -1.80
N ALA A 29 13.12 2.27 -1.86
CA ALA A 29 13.57 1.04 -2.51
C ALA A 29 12.92 -0.19 -1.86
N HIS A 30 12.91 -0.25 -0.54
CA HIS A 30 12.28 -1.34 0.21
C HIS A 30 10.77 -1.40 -0.02
N LEU A 31 10.07 -0.26 -0.06
CA LEU A 31 8.64 -0.22 -0.39
C LEU A 31 8.36 -0.84 -1.77
N ILE A 32 9.23 -0.59 -2.75
CA ILE A 32 9.08 -1.20 -4.08
C ILE A 32 9.26 -2.72 -4.00
N GLU A 33 10.24 -3.22 -3.24
CA GLU A 33 10.46 -4.65 -3.02
C GLU A 33 9.20 -5.33 -2.48
N GLU A 34 8.62 -4.82 -1.39
CA GLU A 34 7.37 -5.35 -0.78
C GLU A 34 6.19 -5.32 -1.77
N ILE A 35 6.04 -4.23 -2.54
CA ILE A 35 5.02 -4.15 -3.59
C ILE A 35 5.25 -5.21 -4.68
N THR A 36 6.51 -5.55 -5.00
CA THR A 36 6.79 -6.58 -6.00
C THR A 36 6.44 -7.99 -5.53
N GLU A 37 6.51 -8.27 -4.23
CA GLU A 37 6.05 -9.55 -3.67
C GLU A 37 4.52 -9.67 -3.73
N ILE A 38 3.77 -8.60 -3.45
CA ILE A 38 2.32 -8.55 -3.75
C ILE A 38 2.07 -8.83 -5.24
N GLY A 39 2.86 -8.20 -6.13
CA GLY A 39 2.79 -8.44 -7.57
C GLY A 39 3.05 -9.90 -7.95
N ARG A 40 3.99 -10.57 -7.27
CA ARG A 40 4.28 -11.99 -7.46
C ARG A 40 3.08 -12.86 -7.11
N PHE A 41 2.40 -12.58 -6.01
CA PHE A 41 1.16 -13.27 -5.63
C PHE A 41 0.06 -13.11 -6.69
N ILE A 42 -0.12 -11.90 -7.24
CA ILE A 42 -1.08 -11.64 -8.32
C ILE A 42 -0.74 -12.48 -9.55
N LEU A 43 0.51 -12.44 -10.00
CA LEU A 43 0.96 -13.19 -11.18
C LEU A 43 0.82 -14.70 -11.02
N GLU A 44 0.99 -15.22 -9.80
CA GLU A 44 0.74 -16.63 -9.49
C GLU A 44 -0.75 -16.96 -9.53
N LYS A 45 -1.59 -16.13 -8.91
CA LYS A 45 -3.05 -16.28 -8.93
C LYS A 45 -3.64 -16.24 -10.35
N GLU A 46 -3.08 -15.42 -11.23
CA GLU A 46 -3.48 -15.31 -12.63
C GLU A 46 -2.85 -16.39 -13.53
N GLY A 47 -2.01 -17.26 -12.97
CA GLY A 47 -1.44 -18.42 -13.66
C GLY A 47 -0.27 -18.12 -14.59
N TYR A 48 0.23 -16.88 -14.58
CA TYR A 48 1.44 -16.46 -15.31
C TYR A 48 2.70 -17.02 -14.64
N LYS A 49 2.84 -16.84 -13.33
CA LYS A 49 3.85 -17.54 -12.51
C LYS A 49 3.25 -18.83 -11.97
N ARG A 50 4.07 -19.87 -11.86
CA ARG A 50 3.64 -21.17 -11.32
C ARG A 50 4.69 -21.68 -10.33
N SER A 51 4.30 -21.81 -9.06
CA SER A 51 5.13 -22.44 -8.04
C SER A 51 5.60 -23.82 -8.50
N GLY A 52 6.88 -24.13 -8.32
CA GLY A 52 7.47 -25.43 -8.67
C GLY A 52 7.96 -25.58 -10.11
N LEU A 53 7.72 -24.61 -11.01
CA LEU A 53 8.31 -24.57 -12.36
C LEU A 53 9.51 -23.60 -12.43
N GLY A 54 10.44 -23.72 -11.48
CA GLY A 54 11.60 -22.83 -11.36
C GLY A 54 11.33 -21.51 -10.62
N HIS A 55 10.11 -21.31 -10.12
CA HIS A 55 9.75 -20.22 -9.22
C HIS A 55 9.54 -20.75 -7.81
N SER A 56 10.21 -20.16 -6.83
CA SER A 56 9.94 -20.39 -5.41
C SER A 56 8.56 -19.84 -5.04
N SER A 57 7.88 -20.49 -4.09
CA SER A 57 6.68 -19.89 -3.49
C SER A 57 7.06 -18.62 -2.73
N PRO A 58 6.16 -17.64 -2.62
CA PRO A 58 6.38 -16.47 -1.77
C PRO A 58 6.69 -16.93 -0.33
N GLY A 59 7.71 -16.33 0.28
CA GLY A 59 8.23 -16.75 1.59
C GLY A 59 7.38 -16.28 2.78
N GLU A 60 6.61 -15.20 2.61
CA GLU A 60 5.68 -14.64 3.60
C GLU A 60 4.24 -14.70 3.08
N ASP A 61 3.23 -14.54 3.96
CA ASP A 61 1.83 -14.46 3.55
C ASP A 61 1.49 -13.06 2.99
N LEU A 62 0.46 -13.01 2.14
CA LEU A 62 0.04 -11.78 1.47
C LEU A 62 -0.33 -10.66 2.46
N ASP A 63 -0.88 -11.01 3.62
CA ASP A 63 -1.28 -10.04 4.64
C ASP A 63 -0.05 -9.30 5.20
N SER A 64 1.06 -10.02 5.39
CA SER A 64 2.34 -9.48 5.83
C SER A 64 2.89 -8.48 4.82
N GLU A 65 2.92 -8.82 3.53
CA GLU A 65 3.41 -7.95 2.45
C GLU A 65 2.63 -6.62 2.37
N PHE A 66 1.31 -6.67 2.52
CA PHE A 66 0.47 -5.46 2.58
C PHE A 66 0.77 -4.62 3.83
N ALA A 67 0.98 -5.25 4.98
CA ALA A 67 1.30 -4.57 6.22
C ALA A 67 2.69 -3.90 6.17
N GLN A 68 3.69 -4.58 5.60
CA GLN A 68 5.03 -4.06 5.36
C GLN A 68 4.99 -2.86 4.41
N SER A 69 4.32 -3.02 3.26
CA SER A 69 4.10 -1.95 2.28
C SER A 69 3.43 -0.72 2.90
N LEU A 70 2.36 -0.92 3.68
CA LEU A 70 1.67 0.18 4.35
C LEU A 70 2.58 0.89 5.36
N THR A 71 3.37 0.13 6.12
CA THR A 71 4.28 0.68 7.13
C THR A 71 5.38 1.53 6.47
N LEU A 72 5.99 1.06 5.39
CA LEU A 72 7.01 1.79 4.63
C LEU A 72 6.43 3.03 3.94
N PHE A 73 5.21 2.95 3.41
CA PHE A 73 4.51 4.11 2.84
C PHE A 73 4.22 5.18 3.91
N VAL A 74 3.72 4.77 5.08
CA VAL A 74 3.48 5.67 6.22
C VAL A 74 4.79 6.29 6.70
N GLN A 75 5.86 5.52 6.76
CA GLN A 75 7.20 6.01 7.09
C GLN A 75 7.62 7.13 6.14
N LEU A 76 7.51 6.93 4.81
CA LEU A 76 7.79 8.00 3.84
C LEU A 76 6.92 9.23 4.05
N ALA A 77 5.61 9.05 4.25
CA ALA A 77 4.69 10.16 4.49
C ALA A 77 5.12 10.99 5.71
N ASN A 78 5.53 10.33 6.79
CA ASN A 78 6.08 10.98 7.98
C ASN A 78 7.35 11.79 7.65
N ARG A 79 8.28 11.26 6.84
CA ARG A 79 9.51 11.97 6.42
C ARG A 79 9.24 13.23 5.63
N PHE A 80 8.23 13.20 4.77
CA PHE A 80 7.84 14.35 3.96
C PHE A 80 6.86 15.29 4.69
N GLY A 81 6.51 15.03 5.95
CA GLY A 81 5.57 15.85 6.72
C GLY A 81 4.15 15.84 6.14
N VAL A 82 3.75 14.73 5.51
CA VAL A 82 2.43 14.56 4.91
C VAL A 82 1.43 14.10 5.96
N ASP A 83 0.34 14.85 6.12
CA ASP A 83 -0.85 14.41 6.87
C ASP A 83 -1.68 13.48 5.98
N LEU A 84 -1.56 12.16 6.19
CA LEU A 84 -2.22 11.16 5.36
C LEU A 84 -3.73 11.19 5.52
N GLU A 85 -4.23 11.47 6.72
CA GLU A 85 -5.67 11.50 6.98
C GLU A 85 -6.31 12.64 6.19
N LYS A 86 -5.74 13.84 6.28
CA LYS A 86 -6.21 15.00 5.51
C LYS A 86 -6.01 14.82 4.01
N ALA A 87 -4.86 14.27 3.58
CA ALA A 87 -4.58 14.04 2.17
C ALA A 87 -5.57 13.04 1.55
N LEU A 88 -5.86 11.93 2.24
CA LEU A 88 -6.82 10.93 1.81
C LEU A 88 -8.24 11.48 1.78
N SER A 89 -8.69 12.20 2.82
CA SER A 89 -10.02 12.82 2.82
C SER A 89 -10.21 13.75 1.61
N LYS A 90 -9.22 14.60 1.32
CA LYS A 90 -9.26 15.51 0.15
C LYS A 90 -9.27 14.74 -1.18
N GLU A 91 -8.52 13.65 -1.27
CA GLU A 91 -8.49 12.79 -2.46
C GLU A 91 -9.85 12.16 -2.72
N MET A 92 -10.45 11.57 -1.68
CA MET A 92 -11.75 10.90 -1.77
C MET A 92 -12.85 11.87 -2.20
N GLU A 93 -12.94 13.06 -1.61
CA GLU A 93 -13.88 14.10 -2.04
C GLU A 93 -13.70 14.48 -3.52
N ARG A 94 -12.45 14.50 -4.01
CA ARG A 94 -12.15 14.80 -5.41
C ARG A 94 -12.55 13.64 -6.32
N MET A 95 -12.29 12.41 -5.92
CA MET A 95 -12.63 11.21 -6.67
C MET A 95 -14.16 11.05 -6.80
N GLU A 96 -14.91 11.24 -5.71
CA GLU A 96 -16.38 11.16 -5.70
C GLU A 96 -17.03 12.18 -6.65
N LYS A 97 -16.48 13.41 -6.71
CA LYS A 97 -16.96 14.44 -7.64
C LYS A 97 -16.61 14.12 -9.10
N ARG A 98 -15.46 13.48 -9.34
CA ARG A 98 -14.96 13.20 -10.69
C ARG A 98 -15.54 11.92 -11.29
N PHE A 99 -15.83 10.94 -10.47
CA PHE A 99 -16.21 9.59 -10.89
C PHE A 99 -17.61 9.26 -10.36
N ASN A 100 -18.64 9.66 -11.11
CA ASN A 100 -20.03 9.36 -10.75
C ASN A 100 -20.26 7.84 -10.69
N ALA A 101 -20.78 7.37 -9.56
CA ALA A 101 -20.97 5.94 -9.31
C ALA A 101 -21.96 5.28 -10.30
N GLU A 102 -23.04 5.97 -10.67
CA GLU A 102 -24.05 5.44 -11.60
C GLU A 102 -23.50 5.35 -13.03
N GLU A 103 -22.81 6.39 -13.48
CA GLU A 103 -22.16 6.38 -14.81
C GLU A 103 -21.14 5.24 -14.94
N TRP A 104 -20.33 5.01 -13.91
CA TRP A 104 -19.39 3.89 -13.88
C TRP A 104 -20.07 2.53 -13.82
N ARG A 105 -21.15 2.39 -13.04
CA ARG A 105 -21.93 1.14 -13.00
C ARG A 105 -22.54 0.82 -14.37
N ARG A 106 -23.09 1.83 -15.05
CA ARG A 106 -23.64 1.68 -16.40
C ARG A 106 -22.57 1.29 -17.41
N ALA A 107 -21.43 1.98 -17.40
CA ALA A 107 -20.32 1.70 -18.30
C ALA A 107 -19.75 0.29 -18.14
N LEU A 108 -19.81 -0.27 -16.93
CA LEU A 108 -19.37 -1.64 -16.64
C LEU A 108 -20.48 -2.69 -16.78
N GLY A 109 -21.68 -2.31 -17.24
CA GLY A 109 -22.81 -3.23 -17.39
C GLY A 109 -23.35 -3.79 -16.06
N ARG A 110 -23.24 -3.02 -14.97
CA ARG A 110 -23.62 -3.40 -13.59
C ARG A 110 -24.93 -2.74 -13.11
N ASP A 111 -25.74 -2.23 -14.02
CA ASP A 111 -27.05 -1.65 -13.70
C ASP A 111 -28.05 -2.76 -13.35
N GLY A 112 -28.60 -2.75 -12.13
CA GLY A 112 -29.67 -3.67 -11.71
C GLY A 112 -29.28 -4.92 -10.91
N SER A 113 -28.10 -4.96 -10.28
CA SER A 113 -27.76 -5.95 -9.22
C SER A 113 -27.72 -5.32 -7.85
#